data_AF-A0A1Z4RNV7-F1
#
_entry.id   AF-A0A1Z4RNV7-F1
#
_cell.length_a   1.000
_cell.length_b   1.000
_cell.length_c   1.000
_cell.angle_alpha   90.00
_cell.angle_beta   90.00
_cell.angle_gamma   90.00
#
_symmetry.space_group_name_H-M   'P 1'
#
loop_
_entity.id
_entity.type
_entity.pdbx_description
1 polymer ?
#
loop_
_entity_poly.entity_id
_entity_poly.type
_entity_poly.pdbx_seq_one_letter_code
_entity_poly.pdbx_strand_id
1 'polypeptide(L)'
;MDNADRIINNNEVVSISNHEDNVLISHNTYTSEEFLDRLGEHINRHKKHKWIVEGVPCKLLSPNQSWQKGKVKICLQFIPDKKESILDDIRLNNH
;
A
#
# COMPACT_ATOMS: atom_id res chain seq x y z
N MET A 1 -4.83 20.62 0.47
CA MET A 1 -5.25 19.39 -0.22
C MET A 1 -4.61 18.25 0.53
N ASP A 2 -5.43 17.52 1.28
CA ASP A 2 -5.00 16.36 2.06
C ASP A 2 -4.29 15.38 1.14
N ASN A 3 -3.09 14.96 1.51
CA ASN A 3 -2.48 13.83 0.83
C ASN A 3 -3.29 12.59 1.29
N ALA A 4 -4.24 12.16 0.48
CA ALA A 4 -5.06 11.00 0.80
C ALA A 4 -4.24 9.71 0.61
N ASP A 5 -4.42 8.75 1.52
CA ASP A 5 -3.87 7.41 1.36
C ASP A 5 -4.28 6.83 0.01
N ARG A 6 -3.34 6.18 -0.67
CA ARG A 6 -3.59 5.64 -2.01
C ARG A 6 -2.94 4.29 -2.21
N ILE A 7 -3.50 3.51 -3.13
CA ILE A 7 -2.87 2.28 -3.60
C ILE A 7 -1.67 2.62 -4.50
N ILE A 8 -0.58 1.89 -4.31
CA ILE A 8 0.64 1.99 -5.11
C ILE A 8 0.46 1.21 -6.41
N ASN A 9 0.88 1.79 -7.54
CA ASN A 9 0.91 1.12 -8.84
C ASN A 9 2.20 0.31 -9.01
N ASN A 10 2.13 -0.77 -9.79
CA ASN A 10 3.23 -1.71 -10.05
C ASN A 10 4.61 -1.07 -10.30
N ASN A 11 4.65 -0.01 -11.10
CA ASN A 11 5.90 0.61 -11.54
C ASN A 11 6.44 1.67 -10.57
N GLU A 12 5.71 1.99 -9.52
CA GLU A 12 6.16 2.96 -8.51
C GLU A 12 7.20 2.33 -7.59
N VAL A 13 8.24 3.09 -7.32
CA VAL A 13 9.38 2.69 -6.49
C VAL A 13 9.11 3.13 -5.06
N VAL A 14 9.33 2.22 -4.12
CA VAL A 14 9.36 2.51 -2.70
C VAL A 14 10.80 2.40 -2.20
N SER A 15 11.15 3.25 -1.24
CA SER A 15 12.44 3.24 -0.57
C SER A 15 12.20 3.17 0.93
N ILE A 16 12.74 2.14 1.59
CA ILE A 16 12.63 1.93 3.02
C ILE A 16 13.92 2.40 3.69
N SER A 17 13.83 3.40 4.56
CA SER A 17 15.01 4.03 5.16
C SER A 17 15.80 3.08 6.06
N ASN A 18 15.12 2.26 6.85
CA ASN A 18 15.73 1.29 7.75
C ASN A 18 15.65 -0.12 7.15
N HIS A 19 16.81 -0.75 6.91
CA HIS A 19 16.87 -2.08 6.30
C HIS A 19 16.18 -3.16 7.16
N GLU A 20 16.14 -2.99 8.49
CA GLU A 20 15.49 -3.96 9.39
C GLU A 20 13.96 -3.98 9.26
N ASP A 21 13.36 -2.94 8.67
CA ASP A 21 11.92 -2.88 8.41
C ASP A 21 11.52 -3.63 7.13
N ASN A 22 12.49 -4.09 6.33
CA ASN A 22 12.21 -4.89 5.16
C ASN A 22 11.65 -6.27 5.54
N VAL A 23 10.43 -6.56 5.09
CA VAL A 23 9.74 -7.81 5.43
C VAL A 23 9.99 -8.96 4.45
N LEU A 24 10.54 -8.67 3.26
CA LEU A 24 10.54 -9.63 2.15
C LEU A 24 11.69 -9.49 1.15
N ILE A 25 12.09 -8.26 0.83
CA ILE A 25 13.17 -7.94 -0.11
C ILE A 25 14.37 -7.43 0.68
N SER A 26 15.58 -7.90 0.39
CA SER A 26 16.80 -7.58 1.17
C SER A 26 17.43 -6.22 0.88
N HIS A 27 16.93 -5.49 -0.11
CA HIS A 27 17.45 -4.18 -0.46
C HIS A 27 16.35 -3.14 -0.26
N ASN A 28 16.76 -1.90 0.00
CA ASN A 28 15.85 -0.88 0.51
C ASN A 28 14.98 -0.23 -0.56
N THR A 29 15.33 -0.37 -1.84
CA THR A 29 14.67 0.33 -2.95
C THR A 29 14.18 -0.65 -4.00
N TYR A 30 12.87 -0.83 -4.10
CA TYR A 30 12.26 -1.79 -5.02
C TYR A 30 10.95 -1.23 -5.59
N THR A 31 10.49 -1.79 -6.71
CA THR A 31 9.15 -1.48 -7.22
C THR A 31 8.08 -2.21 -6.42
N SER A 32 6.86 -1.68 -6.43
CA SER A 32 5.74 -2.41 -5.81
C SER A 32 5.46 -3.74 -6.52
N GLU A 33 5.71 -3.83 -7.83
CA GLU A 33 5.64 -5.09 -8.59
C GLU A 33 6.64 -6.12 -8.10
N GLU A 34 7.90 -5.74 -7.87
CA GLU A 34 8.92 -6.65 -7.35
C GLU A 34 8.53 -7.21 -5.99
N PHE A 35 8.01 -6.36 -5.10
CA PHE A 35 7.49 -6.77 -3.81
C PHE A 35 6.34 -7.77 -3.94
N LEU A 36 5.35 -7.46 -4.77
CA LEU A 36 4.20 -8.34 -4.99
C LEU A 36 4.63 -9.65 -5.67
N ASP A 37 5.59 -9.64 -6.56
CA ASP A 37 6.08 -10.84 -7.22
C ASP A 37 6.78 -11.78 -6.25
N ARG A 38 7.63 -11.23 -5.37
CA ARG A 38 8.30 -11.97 -4.29
C ARG A 38 7.29 -12.50 -3.27
N LEU A 39 6.24 -11.73 -2.96
CA LEU A 39 5.16 -12.19 -2.09
C LEU A 39 4.39 -13.33 -2.76
N GLY A 40 4.25 -13.24 -4.08
CA GLY A 40 3.69 -14.25 -4.96
C GLY A 40 4.34 -15.63 -4.85
N GLU A 41 5.60 -15.70 -4.46
CA GLU A 41 6.33 -16.96 -4.27
C GLU A 41 5.98 -17.67 -2.95
N HIS A 42 5.45 -16.92 -1.98
CA HIS A 42 5.05 -17.42 -0.66
C HIS A 42 3.57 -17.77 -0.58
N ILE A 43 2.79 -17.42 -1.60
CA ILE A 43 1.40 -17.85 -1.76
C ILE A 43 1.31 -19.04 -2.72
N ASN A 44 0.20 -19.77 -2.66
CA ASN A 44 -0.02 -20.88 -3.58
C ASN A 44 0.14 -20.42 -5.05
N ARG A 45 1.05 -21.06 -5.80
CA ARG A 45 1.40 -20.70 -7.18
C ARG A 45 0.19 -20.55 -8.10
N HIS A 46 -0.82 -21.41 -7.96
CA HIS A 46 -2.04 -21.37 -8.77
C HIS A 46 -3.01 -20.25 -8.37
N LYS A 47 -2.80 -19.64 -7.20
CA LYS A 47 -3.60 -18.54 -6.67
C LYS A 47 -2.92 -17.18 -6.84
N LYS A 48 -1.60 -17.12 -7.11
CA LYS A 48 -0.82 -15.87 -7.28
C LYS A 48 -1.51 -14.87 -8.18
N HIS A 49 -1.80 -15.27 -9.41
CA HIS A 49 -2.42 -14.38 -10.40
C HIS A 49 -3.78 -13.83 -9.94
N LYS A 50 -4.62 -14.67 -9.31
CA LYS A 50 -5.93 -14.25 -8.82
C LYS A 50 -5.85 -13.26 -7.66
N TRP A 51 -4.90 -13.43 -6.74
CA TRP A 51 -4.78 -12.54 -5.57
C TRP A 51 -4.02 -11.25 -5.84
N ILE A 52 -3.07 -11.26 -6.78
CA ILE A 52 -2.16 -10.13 -7.04
C ILE A 52 -2.53 -9.33 -8.29
N VAL A 53 -3.14 -9.96 -9.30
CA VAL A 53 -3.47 -9.30 -10.56
C VAL A 53 -4.97 -9.02 -10.68
N GLU A 54 -5.80 -10.07 -10.65
CA GLU A 54 -7.23 -9.98 -11.00
C GLU A 54 -8.18 -9.61 -9.85
N GLY A 55 -7.83 -10.00 -8.62
CA GLY A 55 -8.72 -10.02 -7.47
C GLY A 55 -9.62 -11.27 -7.41
N VAL A 56 -9.81 -11.82 -6.21
CA VAL A 56 -10.65 -13.01 -5.95
C VAL A 56 -12.08 -12.57 -5.63
N PRO A 57 -13.11 -13.10 -6.32
CA PRO A 57 -14.50 -12.83 -5.98
C PRO A 57 -14.82 -13.15 -4.52
N CYS A 58 -15.44 -12.20 -3.83
CA CYS A 58 -15.84 -12.36 -2.43
C CYS A 58 -17.18 -11.65 -2.16
N LYS A 59 -17.67 -11.81 -0.93
CA LYS A 59 -18.69 -10.93 -0.36
C LYS A 59 -18.13 -10.26 0.89
N LEU A 60 -18.33 -8.95 1.02
CA LEU A 60 -17.96 -8.17 2.21
C LEU A 60 -19.22 -7.89 3.03
N LEU A 61 -19.12 -8.00 4.35
CA LEU A 61 -20.16 -7.58 5.30
C LEU A 61 -19.53 -6.60 6.30
N SER A 62 -19.87 -5.32 6.18
CA SER A 62 -19.48 -4.30 7.14
C SER A 62 -20.52 -4.23 8.27
N PRO A 63 -20.15 -3.74 9.47
CA PRO A 63 -21.12 -3.48 10.53
C PRO A 63 -22.29 -2.64 10.02
N ASN A 64 -23.52 -3.07 10.33
CA ASN A 64 -24.78 -2.42 9.93
C ASN A 64 -25.02 -2.30 8.41
N GLN A 65 -24.30 -3.07 7.58
CA GLN A 65 -24.53 -3.13 6.14
C GLN A 65 -24.98 -4.53 5.68
N SER A 66 -25.48 -4.62 4.46
CA SER A 66 -25.81 -5.88 3.81
C SER A 66 -24.59 -6.49 3.12
N TRP A 67 -24.63 -7.80 2.85
CA TRP A 67 -23.60 -8.49 2.06
C TRP A 67 -23.44 -7.85 0.68
N GLN A 68 -22.23 -7.35 0.38
CA GLN A 68 -21.88 -6.77 -0.92
C GLN A 68 -20.96 -7.73 -1.69
N LYS A 69 -21.31 -8.07 -2.93
CA LYS A 69 -20.41 -8.81 -3.83
C LYS A 69 -19.29 -7.89 -4.31
N GLY A 70 -18.06 -8.41 -4.36
CA GLY A 70 -16.90 -7.67 -4.82
C GLY A 70 -15.72 -8.59 -5.11
N LYS A 71 -14.51 -8.03 -5.08
CA LYS A 71 -13.26 -8.77 -5.17
C LYS A 71 -12.31 -8.32 -4.06
N VAL A 72 -11.49 -9.26 -3.57
CA VAL A 72 -10.36 -8.97 -2.68
C VAL A 72 -9.05 -9.13 -3.45
N LYS A 73 -8.13 -8.21 -3.27
CA LYS A 73 -6.83 -8.16 -3.96
C LYS A 73 -5.75 -7.70 -2.98
N ILE A 74 -4.55 -8.26 -3.08
CA ILE A 74 -3.40 -7.79 -2.30
C ILE A 74 -2.79 -6.60 -3.03
N CYS A 75 -2.66 -5.49 -2.33
CA CYS A 75 -2.09 -4.24 -2.83
C CYS A 75 -1.22 -3.60 -1.74
N LEU A 76 -0.24 -2.80 -2.14
CA LEU A 76 0.46 -1.90 -1.21
C LEU A 76 -0.28 -0.56 -1.14
N GLN A 77 -0.42 -0.03 0.08
CA GLN A 77 -0.97 1.30 0.33
C GLN A 77 0.17 2.24 0.74
N PHE A 78 0.19 3.43 0.14
CA PHE A 78 1.07 4.51 0.54
C PHE A 78 0.30 5.51 1.40
N ILE A 79 0.85 5.79 2.57
CA ILE A 79 0.33 6.75 3.54
C ILE A 79 1.31 7.92 3.57
N PRO A 80 1.01 9.01 2.85
CA PRO A 80 1.88 10.18 2.80
C PRO A 80 1.82 10.97 4.11
N ASP A 81 2.94 11.57 4.51
CA ASP A 81 2.93 12.53 5.60
C ASP A 81 2.03 13.72 5.30
N LYS A 82 1.44 14.28 6.37
CA LYS A 82 0.71 15.54 6.28
C LYS A 82 1.70 16.61 5.84
N LYS A 83 1.36 17.36 4.79
CA LYS A 83 2.16 18.53 4.39
C LYS A 83 2.22 19.50 5.56
N GLU A 84 3.42 19.82 6.01
CA GLU A 84 3.64 20.98 6.88
C GLU A 84 3.19 22.23 6.11
N SER A 85 2.31 23.03 6.72
CA SER A 85 1.86 24.28 6.11
C SER A 85 2.95 25.32 6.31
N ILE A 86 3.32 26.05 5.26
CA ILE A 86 4.23 27.22 5.35
C ILE A 86 3.73 28.24 6.39
N LEU A 87 2.43 28.24 6.71
CA LEU A 87 1.83 29.11 7.73
C LEU A 87 2.12 28.67 9.17
N ASP A 88 2.50 27.41 9.40
CA ASP A 88 2.85 26.91 10.74
C ASP A 88 4.22 27.46 11.17
N ASP A 89 5.15 27.64 10.23
CA ASP A 89 6.45 28.31 10.48
C ASP A 89 6.29 29.80 10.84
N ILE A 90 5.33 30.50 10.22
CA ILE A 90 5.07 31.93 10.49
C ILE A 90 4.44 32.15 11.87
N ARG A 91 3.70 31.16 12.40
CA ARG A 91 3.12 31.23 13.75
C ARG A 91 4.17 31.06 14.84
N LEU A 92 5.23 30.30 14.58
CA LEU A 92 6.31 30.05 15.54
C LEU A 92 7.29 31.24 15.66
N ASN A 93 7.46 32.05 14.61
CA ASN A 93 8.37 33.20 14.60
C ASN A 93 7.78 34.50 15.20
N ASN A 94 6.53 34.48 15.68
CA ASN A 94 5.86 35.64 16.28
C ASN A 94 5.69 35.51 17.81
N HIS A 95 6.43 34.60 18.45
CA HIS A 95 6.46 34.42 19.91
C HIS A 95 7.87 34.59 20.49
#